data_AF-A0A7Y2CAA8-F1
#
_entry.id   AF-A0A7Y2CAA8-F1
#
_cell.length_a   1.000
_cell.length_b   1.000
_cell.length_c   1.000
_cell.angle_alpha   90.00
_cell.angle_beta   90.00
_cell.angle_gamma   90.00
#
_symmetry.space_group_name_H-M   'P 1'
#
loop_
_entity.id
_entity.type
_entity.pdbx_description
1 polymer ?
#
loop_
_entity_poly.entity_id
_entity_poly.type
_entity_poly.pdbx_seq_one_letter_code
_entity_poly.pdbx_strand_id
1 'polypeptide(L)'
;MKGFLLAVILLLPATAFSQGVMPTVLAERDRAEVVDRWLEERFETVIPMLMNREEVDVWVVVSREYNEDPVIKTMLPATWMAARRRTILIFRRTPDGSFDRSAVSRYAVGSSFPSSWVPEEEPDQWKRATEIIAEFDPQAIAVNMSNTFGLADGITRTEYDNLVRALPEGLKDRVVSGENLAVGWLETRTPGEMAVYPMIVRIAHEIIAEGFSEAVVQPGVTSSEDVEWWYRDRIRSLGLDTWFHPSVDVQRADDPERDGEFSSREDAQVILPGDLLHVDFGIKYLR
;
A
#
# COMPACT_ATOMS: atom_id res chain seq x y z
N MET A 1 42.46 -47.07 46.41
CA MET A 1 41.83 -45.75 46.18
C MET A 1 41.91 -45.41 44.69
N LYS A 2 40.75 -45.06 44.10
CA LYS A 2 40.48 -44.39 42.82
C LYS A 2 39.39 -45.14 42.06
N GLY A 3 38.14 -44.92 42.46
CA GLY A 3 36.97 -45.24 41.65
C GLY A 3 36.77 -44.11 40.64
N PHE A 4 36.74 -44.46 39.35
CA PHE A 4 36.37 -43.54 38.28
C PHE A 4 34.84 -43.61 38.13
N LEU A 5 34.14 -42.55 38.53
CA LEU A 5 32.71 -42.39 38.23
C LEU A 5 32.61 -41.88 36.79
N LEU A 6 32.10 -42.72 35.88
CA LEU A 6 31.78 -42.32 34.52
C LEU A 6 30.43 -41.58 34.56
N ALA A 7 30.45 -40.25 34.50
CA ALA A 7 29.24 -39.45 34.35
C ALA A 7 28.79 -39.53 32.88
N VAL A 8 27.73 -40.29 32.61
CA VAL A 8 27.04 -40.27 31.32
C VAL A 8 26.23 -38.97 31.26
N ILE A 9 26.72 -37.99 30.52
CA ILE A 9 25.98 -36.78 30.19
C ILE A 9 25.01 -37.15 29.05
N LEU A 10 23.74 -37.34 29.40
CA LEU A 10 22.65 -37.39 28.44
C LEU A 10 22.46 -35.99 27.84
N LEU A 11 23.07 -35.75 26.68
CA LEU A 11 22.73 -34.64 25.80
C LEU A 11 21.33 -34.89 25.23
N LEU A 12 20.32 -34.39 25.93
CA LEU A 12 18.99 -34.21 25.35
C LEU A 12 19.11 -33.20 24.20
N PRO A 13 18.74 -33.55 22.96
CA PRO A 13 18.64 -32.55 21.91
C PRO A 13 17.54 -31.58 22.34
N ALA A 14 17.92 -30.32 22.57
CA ALA A 14 16.96 -29.24 22.64
C ALA A 14 16.34 -29.12 21.25
N THR A 15 15.24 -29.83 21.02
CA THR A 15 14.31 -29.48 19.96
C THR A 15 13.81 -28.09 20.32
N ALA A 16 14.44 -27.07 19.73
CA ALA A 16 13.85 -25.76 19.67
C ALA A 16 12.57 -25.92 18.84
N PHE A 17 11.46 -26.19 19.53
CA PHE A 17 10.15 -25.93 18.97
C PHE A 17 10.14 -24.42 18.74
N SER A 18 10.38 -24.00 17.51
CA SER A 18 9.87 -22.73 17.02
C SER A 18 8.35 -22.88 17.05
N GLN A 19 7.76 -22.77 18.24
CA GLN A 19 6.34 -22.49 18.35
C GLN A 19 6.15 -21.19 17.57
N GLY A 20 5.38 -21.26 16.48
CA GLY A 20 4.99 -20.13 15.67
C GLY A 20 4.23 -19.16 16.57
N VAL A 21 4.94 -18.26 17.23
CA VAL A 21 4.32 -17.19 17.98
C VAL A 21 3.96 -16.14 16.94
N MET A 22 2.66 -15.99 16.74
CA MET A 22 2.08 -14.93 15.94
C MET A 22 2.78 -13.59 16.24
N PRO A 23 3.37 -12.92 15.24
CA PRO A 23 3.95 -11.60 15.44
C PRO A 23 2.93 -10.64 16.04
N THR A 24 3.40 -9.77 16.93
CA THR A 24 2.55 -8.73 17.49
C THR A 24 2.10 -7.77 16.39
N VAL A 25 0.78 -7.75 16.17
CA VAL A 25 0.13 -6.75 15.34
C VAL A 25 -0.04 -5.47 16.16
N LEU A 26 0.49 -4.35 15.67
CA LEU A 26 0.47 -3.08 16.38
C LEU A 26 -0.95 -2.54 16.55
N ALA A 27 -1.17 -1.77 17.62
CA ALA A 27 -2.38 -0.97 17.77
C ALA A 27 -2.39 0.18 16.75
N GLU A 28 -3.58 0.65 16.36
CA GLU A 28 -3.75 1.68 15.32
C GLU A 28 -2.93 2.96 15.56
N ARG A 29 -2.79 3.38 16.83
CA ARG A 29 -1.96 4.53 17.18
C ARG A 29 -0.48 4.30 16.83
N ASP A 30 0.06 3.15 17.20
CA ASP A 30 1.48 2.82 16.95
C ASP A 30 1.73 2.59 15.45
N ARG A 31 0.73 2.05 14.73
CA ARG A 31 0.77 1.95 13.27
C ARG A 31 0.85 3.33 12.61
N ALA A 32 0.04 4.28 13.08
CA ALA A 32 0.03 5.63 12.54
C ALA A 32 1.41 6.30 12.66
N GLU A 33 2.08 6.14 13.80
CA GLU A 33 3.43 6.66 14.01
C GLU A 33 4.46 6.03 13.06
N VAL A 34 4.36 4.72 12.79
CA VAL A 34 5.24 4.03 11.84
C VAL A 34 4.99 4.50 10.40
N VAL A 35 3.72 4.56 9.98
CA VAL A 35 3.32 4.97 8.63
C VAL A 35 3.72 6.42 8.36
N ASP A 36 3.44 7.34 9.28
CA ASP A 36 3.78 8.76 9.10
C ASP A 36 5.30 8.96 9.00
N ARG A 37 6.08 8.22 9.79
CA ARG A 37 7.55 8.26 9.71
C ARG A 37 8.08 7.75 8.37
N TRP A 38 7.56 6.61 7.88
CA TRP A 38 7.96 6.10 6.56
C TRP A 38 7.50 7.01 5.43
N LEU A 39 6.31 7.61 5.55
CA LEU A 39 5.81 8.55 4.58
C LEU A 39 6.74 9.77 4.46
N GLU A 40 7.21 10.30 5.59
CA GLU A 40 8.19 11.39 5.63
C GLU A 40 9.52 10.99 4.98
N GLU A 41 10.11 9.85 5.39
CA GLU A 41 11.32 9.30 4.78
C GLU A 41 11.19 9.18 3.25
N ARG A 42 10.05 8.70 2.78
CA ARG A 42 9.79 8.52 1.34
C ARG A 42 9.67 9.84 0.60
N PHE A 43 9.06 10.86 1.20
CA PHE A 43 9.06 12.16 0.57
C PHE A 43 10.46 12.77 0.48
N GLU A 44 11.32 12.54 1.48
CA GLU A 44 12.71 13.03 1.47
C GLU A 44 13.62 12.25 0.53
N THR A 45 13.33 10.98 0.26
CA THR A 45 14.23 10.08 -0.50
C THR A 45 13.67 9.66 -1.85
N VAL A 46 12.44 9.16 -1.89
CA VAL A 46 11.81 8.58 -3.09
C VAL A 46 11.38 9.67 -4.06
N ILE A 47 10.77 10.77 -3.60
CA ILE A 47 10.33 11.85 -4.50
C ILE A 47 11.52 12.47 -5.26
N PRO A 48 12.62 12.92 -4.60
CA PRO A 48 13.79 13.43 -5.31
C PRO A 48 14.36 12.44 -6.32
N MET A 49 14.47 11.16 -5.91
CA MET A 49 14.98 10.10 -6.77
C MET A 49 14.12 9.95 -8.04
N LEU A 50 12.80 9.89 -7.89
CA LEU A 50 11.88 9.69 -9.01
C LEU A 50 11.84 10.92 -9.94
N MET A 51 11.73 12.13 -9.39
CA MET A 51 11.70 13.35 -10.20
C MET A 51 13.02 13.59 -10.94
N ASN A 52 14.16 13.19 -10.37
CA ASN A 52 15.44 13.18 -11.08
C ASN A 52 15.46 12.12 -12.20
N ARG A 53 15.01 10.90 -11.91
CA ARG A 53 14.99 9.78 -12.86
C ARG A 53 14.14 10.09 -14.10
N GLU A 54 13.00 10.75 -13.90
CA GLU A 54 12.05 11.07 -14.98
C GLU A 54 12.24 12.49 -15.56
N GLU A 55 13.26 13.23 -15.12
CA GLU A 55 13.54 14.60 -15.58
C GLU A 55 12.33 15.54 -15.46
N VAL A 56 11.56 15.39 -14.36
CA VAL A 56 10.37 16.22 -14.07
C VAL A 56 10.73 17.33 -13.09
N ASP A 57 10.27 18.54 -13.39
CA ASP A 57 10.47 19.71 -12.53
C ASP A 57 9.35 19.88 -11.50
N VAL A 58 8.11 19.60 -11.89
CA VAL A 58 6.95 19.69 -11.02
C VAL A 58 6.07 18.46 -11.19
N TRP A 59 5.71 17.81 -10.08
CA TRP A 59 4.71 16.76 -10.06
C TRP A 59 3.49 17.22 -9.28
N VAL A 60 2.33 17.23 -9.95
CA VAL A 60 1.05 17.64 -9.38
C VAL A 60 0.17 16.40 -9.19
N VAL A 61 -0.17 16.10 -7.94
CA VAL A 61 -1.12 15.05 -7.56
C VAL A 61 -2.38 15.72 -7.04
N VAL A 62 -3.47 15.61 -7.80
CA VAL A 62 -4.75 16.25 -7.47
C VAL A 62 -5.80 15.20 -7.14
N SER A 63 -6.62 15.51 -6.15
CA SER A 63 -7.68 14.65 -5.69
C SER A 63 -8.90 15.44 -5.25
N ARG A 64 -10.07 14.82 -5.37
CA ARG A 64 -11.32 15.29 -4.76
C ARG A 64 -11.80 14.25 -3.77
N GLU A 65 -12.35 14.72 -2.67
CA GLU A 65 -13.09 13.90 -1.72
C GLU A 65 -14.09 12.99 -2.45
N TYR A 66 -14.08 11.71 -2.09
CA TYR A 66 -14.89 10.63 -2.68
C TYR A 66 -14.48 10.17 -4.09
N ASN A 67 -13.45 10.77 -4.69
CA ASN A 67 -12.88 10.30 -5.94
C ASN A 67 -11.38 10.60 -5.95
N GLU A 68 -10.67 9.96 -5.03
CA GLU A 68 -9.25 10.21 -4.85
C GLU A 68 -8.40 9.47 -5.88
N ASP A 69 -7.39 10.19 -6.36
CA ASP A 69 -6.28 9.61 -7.10
C ASP A 69 -5.71 8.39 -6.33
N PRO A 70 -5.51 7.23 -6.98
CA PRO A 70 -5.01 6.05 -6.27
C PRO A 70 -3.65 6.27 -5.59
N VAL A 71 -2.79 7.13 -6.15
CA VAL A 71 -1.50 7.52 -5.57
C VAL A 71 -1.71 8.38 -4.33
N ILE A 72 -2.61 9.36 -4.37
CA ILE A 72 -2.76 10.29 -3.23
C ILE A 72 -3.12 9.55 -1.94
N LYS A 73 -3.90 8.46 -2.03
CA LYS A 73 -4.30 7.64 -0.86
C LYS A 73 -3.11 7.11 -0.07
N THR A 74 -1.95 6.97 -0.72
CA THR A 74 -0.69 6.50 -0.13
C THR A 74 0.25 7.63 0.31
N MET A 75 -0.14 8.88 0.04
CA MET A 75 0.60 10.10 0.37
C MET A 75 -0.01 10.90 1.52
N LEU A 76 -1.13 10.44 2.06
CA LEU A 76 -1.80 11.09 3.18
C LEU A 76 -1.26 10.54 4.52
N PRO A 77 -1.22 11.37 5.58
CA PRO A 77 -0.91 10.91 6.92
C PRO A 77 -1.90 9.82 7.36
N ALA A 78 -1.46 8.93 8.25
CA ALA A 78 -2.25 7.78 8.70
C ALA A 78 -3.60 8.16 9.33
N THR A 79 -3.73 9.38 9.85
CA THR A 79 -4.99 9.89 10.43
C THR A 79 -5.97 10.43 9.36
N TRP A 80 -5.58 10.50 8.10
CA TRP A 80 -6.40 10.95 6.98
C TRP A 80 -6.84 9.76 6.13
N MET A 81 -8.05 9.28 6.40
CA MET A 81 -8.66 8.16 5.67
C MET A 81 -9.00 8.47 4.20
N ALA A 82 -9.08 9.76 3.85
CA ALA A 82 -9.41 10.25 2.52
C ALA A 82 -8.89 11.69 2.35
N ALA A 83 -8.79 12.13 1.09
CA ALA A 83 -8.54 13.54 0.80
C ALA A 83 -9.73 14.38 1.29
N ARG A 84 -9.46 15.55 1.87
CA ARG A 84 -10.50 16.44 2.38
C ARG A 84 -10.76 17.53 1.35
N ARG A 85 -11.99 17.61 0.80
CA ARG A 85 -12.34 18.48 -0.34
C ARG A 85 -11.39 18.25 -1.53
N ARG A 86 -11.00 19.32 -2.24
CA ARG A 86 -9.94 19.29 -3.25
C ARG A 86 -8.59 19.44 -2.56
N THR A 87 -7.72 18.46 -2.75
CA THR A 87 -6.33 18.49 -2.31
C THR A 87 -5.43 18.45 -3.54
N ILE A 88 -4.53 19.43 -3.67
CA ILE A 88 -3.52 19.47 -4.73
C ILE A 88 -2.16 19.42 -4.03
N LEU A 89 -1.47 18.28 -4.14
CA LEU A 89 -0.09 18.15 -3.71
C LEU A 89 0.81 18.56 -4.88
N ILE A 90 1.79 19.41 -4.61
CA ILE A 90 2.76 19.88 -5.59
C ILE A 90 4.13 19.56 -5.05
N PHE A 91 4.86 18.69 -5.73
CA PHE A 91 6.28 18.47 -5.54
C PHE A 91 7.03 19.23 -6.61
N ARG A 92 8.07 19.97 -6.26
CA ARG A 92 8.79 20.83 -7.20
C ARG A 92 10.28 20.82 -6.95
N ARG A 93 11.05 20.86 -8.02
CA ARG A 93 12.48 21.14 -8.02
C ARG A 93 12.70 22.63 -7.79
N THR A 94 13.57 22.98 -6.86
CA THR A 94 14.01 24.36 -6.62
C THR A 94 15.24 24.69 -7.48
N PRO A 95 15.58 25.98 -7.66
CA PRO A 95 16.71 26.38 -8.51
C PRO A 95 18.08 25.83 -8.06
N ASP A 96 18.25 25.50 -6.79
CA ASP A 96 19.46 24.88 -6.25
C ASP A 96 19.52 23.36 -6.44
N GLY A 97 18.51 22.77 -7.10
CA GLY A 97 18.40 21.35 -7.38
C GLY A 97 17.84 20.51 -6.22
N SER A 98 17.49 21.15 -5.10
CA SER A 98 16.73 20.49 -4.04
C SER A 98 15.24 20.35 -4.42
N PHE A 99 14.46 19.73 -3.53
CA PHE A 99 13.04 19.49 -3.76
C PHE A 99 12.24 20.10 -2.62
N ASP A 100 11.17 20.79 -2.99
CA ASP A 100 10.18 21.38 -2.11
C ASP A 100 8.81 20.75 -2.39
N ARG A 101 7.92 20.81 -1.40
CA ARG A 101 6.57 20.26 -1.48
C ARG A 101 5.57 21.18 -0.81
N SER A 102 4.40 21.31 -1.41
CA SER A 102 3.32 22.13 -0.87
C SER A 102 1.96 21.47 -1.09
N ALA A 103 1.00 21.78 -0.22
CA ALA A 103 -0.39 21.39 -0.42
C ALA A 103 -1.26 22.64 -0.59
N VAL A 104 -1.87 22.76 -1.76
CA VAL A 104 -2.91 23.77 -2.00
C VAL A 104 -4.21 23.19 -1.48
N SER A 105 -4.39 23.29 -0.17
CA SER A 105 -5.56 22.83 0.57
C SER A 105 -5.83 23.78 1.72
N ARG A 106 -7.08 23.84 2.21
CA ARG A 106 -7.42 24.73 3.33
C ARG A 106 -6.65 24.39 4.62
N TYR A 107 -6.32 23.12 4.81
CA TYR A 107 -5.61 22.62 5.98
C TYR A 107 -4.28 22.00 5.57
N ALA A 108 -3.28 22.05 6.45
CA ALA A 108 -2.03 21.34 6.27
C ALA A 108 -2.29 19.83 6.14
N VAL A 109 -1.55 19.16 5.26
CA VAL A 109 -1.63 17.70 5.08
C VAL A 109 -0.50 17.09 5.90
N GLY A 110 -0.83 16.70 7.13
CA GLY A 110 0.14 16.21 8.11
C GLY A 110 1.19 17.27 8.48
N SER A 111 2.37 16.80 8.89
CA SER A 111 3.56 17.63 9.08
C SER A 111 4.29 17.94 7.77
N SER A 112 4.09 17.11 6.75
CA SER A 112 4.88 17.12 5.52
C SER A 112 4.48 18.24 4.57
N PHE A 113 3.18 18.58 4.48
CA PHE A 113 2.72 19.65 3.60
C PHE A 113 2.10 20.80 4.37
N PRO A 114 2.78 21.96 4.46
CA PRO A 114 2.14 23.17 4.95
C PRO A 114 0.98 23.56 4.03
N SER A 115 -0.07 24.12 4.61
CA SER A 115 -1.15 24.74 3.83
C SER A 115 -0.58 25.94 3.08
N SER A 116 -0.72 25.95 1.75
CA SER A 116 -0.29 27.06 0.90
C SER A 116 -1.47 27.88 0.34
N TRP A 117 -2.69 27.67 0.84
CA TRP A 117 -3.90 28.32 0.35
C TRP A 117 -4.79 28.89 1.47
N VAL A 118 -5.07 30.19 1.36
CA VAL A 118 -6.03 30.90 2.21
C VAL A 118 -7.21 31.33 1.32
N PRO A 119 -8.36 30.63 1.37
CA PRO A 119 -9.51 30.91 0.51
C PRO A 119 -10.04 32.34 0.62
N GLU A 120 -9.85 32.97 1.79
CA GLU A 120 -10.28 34.33 2.07
C GLU A 120 -9.40 35.38 1.37
N GLU A 121 -8.15 35.05 1.03
CA GLU A 121 -7.23 35.92 0.29
C GLU A 121 -7.29 35.66 -1.22
N GLU A 122 -7.37 34.39 -1.62
CA GLU A 122 -7.51 33.98 -3.02
C GLU A 122 -8.58 32.88 -3.13
N PRO A 123 -9.83 33.22 -3.50
CA PRO A 123 -10.92 32.24 -3.62
C PRO A 123 -10.68 31.18 -4.70
N ASP A 124 -9.86 31.46 -5.72
CA ASP A 124 -9.53 30.51 -6.78
C ASP A 124 -8.34 29.64 -6.39
N GLN A 125 -8.63 28.43 -5.89
CA GLN A 125 -7.63 27.43 -5.53
C GLN A 125 -6.70 27.06 -6.69
N TRP A 126 -7.22 27.01 -7.93
CA TRP A 126 -6.41 26.67 -9.10
C TRP A 126 -5.46 27.78 -9.46
N LYS A 127 -5.90 29.04 -9.35
CA LYS A 127 -5.01 30.20 -9.50
C LYS A 127 -3.82 30.10 -8.54
N ARG A 128 -4.08 29.84 -7.25
CA ARG A 128 -3.01 29.66 -6.25
C ARG A 128 -2.08 28.50 -6.59
N ALA A 129 -2.62 27.36 -7.04
CA ALA A 129 -1.81 26.22 -7.47
C ALA A 129 -0.89 26.59 -8.64
N THR A 130 -1.41 27.31 -9.64
CA THR A 130 -0.62 27.70 -10.80
C THR A 130 0.45 28.75 -10.52
N GLU A 131 0.25 29.64 -9.53
CA GLU A 131 1.31 30.53 -9.03
C GLU A 131 2.50 29.74 -8.48
N ILE A 132 2.22 28.69 -7.69
CA ILE A 132 3.24 27.82 -7.09
C ILE A 132 3.97 27.02 -8.18
N ILE A 133 3.23 26.51 -9.18
CA ILE A 133 3.79 25.77 -10.32
C ILE A 133 4.67 26.69 -11.17
N ALA A 134 4.26 27.94 -11.41
CA ALA A 134 4.94 28.87 -12.32
C ALA A 134 6.16 29.57 -11.69
N GLU A 135 6.37 29.47 -10.37
CA GLU A 135 7.39 30.23 -9.63
C GLU A 135 8.81 30.11 -10.23
N PHE A 136 9.16 28.96 -10.80
CA PHE A 136 10.49 28.67 -11.34
C PHE A 136 10.51 28.31 -12.84
N ASP A 137 9.45 28.63 -13.60
CA ASP A 137 9.34 28.34 -15.05
C ASP A 137 9.69 26.87 -15.43
N PRO A 138 8.94 25.88 -14.89
CA PRO A 138 9.27 24.46 -15.07
C PRO A 138 9.19 24.03 -16.54
N GLN A 139 10.11 23.18 -16.97
CA GLN A 139 10.12 22.61 -18.32
C GLN A 139 9.20 21.40 -18.46
N ALA A 140 8.99 20.64 -17.36
CA ALA A 140 8.07 19.50 -17.33
C ALA A 140 7.16 19.53 -16.09
N ILE A 141 5.84 19.50 -16.31
CA ILE A 141 4.79 19.47 -15.28
C ILE A 141 4.05 18.13 -15.40
N ALA A 142 4.40 17.18 -14.54
CA ALA A 142 3.76 15.86 -14.54
C ALA A 142 2.43 15.86 -13.79
N VAL A 143 1.44 15.16 -14.35
CA VAL A 143 0.16 14.81 -13.70
C VAL A 143 -0.14 13.33 -13.90
N ASN A 144 -0.86 12.70 -12.97
CA ASN A 144 -1.14 11.27 -13.00
C ASN A 144 -2.15 10.89 -14.10
N MET A 145 -1.64 10.67 -15.31
CA MET A 145 -2.37 10.17 -16.48
C MET A 145 -1.68 8.91 -16.99
N SER A 146 -2.44 7.87 -17.31
CA SER A 146 -1.88 6.62 -17.82
C SER A 146 -2.84 5.90 -18.76
N ASN A 147 -2.31 5.30 -19.84
CA ASN A 147 -3.10 4.45 -20.73
C ASN A 147 -3.07 2.96 -20.32
N THR A 148 -2.19 2.59 -19.39
CA THR A 148 -1.79 1.21 -19.11
C THR A 148 -1.99 0.84 -17.64
N PHE A 149 -1.61 1.74 -16.73
CA PHE A 149 -1.66 1.54 -15.30
C PHE A 149 -2.78 2.37 -14.69
N GLY A 150 -3.94 1.74 -14.41
CA GLY A 150 -5.08 2.44 -13.80
C GLY A 150 -4.77 3.08 -12.43
N LEU A 151 -3.77 2.58 -11.70
CA LEU A 151 -3.29 3.20 -10.45
C LEU A 151 -2.56 4.54 -10.69
N ALA A 152 -2.08 4.78 -11.90
CA ALA A 152 -1.37 5.99 -12.31
C ALA A 152 -2.23 6.94 -13.17
N ASP A 153 -3.50 6.60 -13.42
CA ASP A 153 -4.47 7.42 -14.17
C ASP A 153 -5.47 8.11 -13.22
N GLY A 154 -4.95 8.80 -12.20
CA GLY A 154 -5.76 9.33 -11.12
C GLY A 154 -6.33 10.73 -11.35
N ILE A 155 -5.76 11.54 -12.25
CA ILE A 155 -6.31 12.86 -12.55
C ILE A 155 -7.58 12.74 -13.39
N THR A 156 -8.71 13.14 -12.81
CA THR A 156 -9.96 13.18 -13.60
C THR A 156 -9.88 14.24 -14.69
N ARG A 157 -10.60 14.00 -15.79
CA ARG A 157 -10.71 14.96 -16.90
C ARG A 157 -11.06 16.37 -16.43
N THR A 158 -12.01 16.51 -15.50
CA THR A 158 -12.42 17.82 -14.96
C THR A 158 -11.29 18.55 -14.25
N GLU A 159 -10.48 17.84 -13.45
CA GLU A 159 -9.36 18.45 -12.72
C GLU A 159 -8.21 18.80 -13.67
N TYR A 160 -7.95 17.96 -14.69
CA TYR A 160 -7.00 18.26 -15.76
C TYR A 160 -7.40 19.55 -16.52
N ASP A 161 -8.66 19.65 -16.97
CA ASP A 161 -9.15 20.83 -17.69
C ASP A 161 -9.07 22.10 -16.84
N ASN A 162 -9.29 21.99 -15.52
CA ASN A 162 -9.15 23.13 -14.61
C ASN A 162 -7.70 23.57 -14.44
N LEU A 163 -6.76 22.62 -14.27
CA LEU A 163 -5.33 22.90 -14.23
C LEU A 163 -4.89 23.61 -15.51
N VAL A 164 -5.16 23.02 -16.68
CA VAL A 164 -4.72 23.56 -17.97
C VAL A 164 -5.32 24.94 -18.24
N ARG A 165 -6.58 25.18 -17.84
CA ARG A 165 -7.21 26.50 -17.98
C ARG A 165 -6.54 27.57 -17.12
N ALA A 166 -6.12 27.21 -15.91
CA ALA A 166 -5.49 28.13 -14.97
C ALA A 166 -4.00 28.38 -15.30
N LEU A 167 -3.32 27.44 -15.96
CA LEU A 167 -1.90 27.58 -16.28
C LEU A 167 -1.65 28.76 -17.25
N PRO A 168 -0.55 29.51 -17.06
CA PRO A 168 -0.06 30.47 -18.06
C PRO A 168 0.13 29.81 -19.41
N GLU A 169 -0.13 30.55 -20.50
CA GLU A 169 -0.13 30.01 -21.87
C GLU A 169 1.18 29.25 -22.21
N GLY A 170 2.34 29.78 -21.79
CA GLY A 170 3.64 29.16 -22.05
C GLY A 170 3.93 27.85 -21.29
N LEU A 171 3.10 27.48 -20.30
CA LEU A 171 3.26 26.26 -19.51
C LEU A 171 2.28 25.15 -19.89
N LYS A 172 1.22 25.46 -20.66
CA LYS A 172 0.17 24.47 -20.99
C LYS A 172 0.71 23.28 -21.77
N ASP A 173 1.60 23.54 -22.73
CA ASP A 173 2.22 22.50 -23.56
C ASP A 173 3.33 21.71 -22.83
N ARG A 174 3.63 22.08 -21.58
CA ARG A 174 4.62 21.41 -20.72
C ARG A 174 4.00 20.39 -19.77
N VAL A 175 2.68 20.20 -19.83
CA VAL A 175 1.98 19.18 -19.04
C VAL A 175 2.22 17.80 -19.67
N VAL A 176 2.81 16.90 -18.89
CA VAL A 176 3.19 15.55 -19.32
C VAL A 176 2.55 14.48 -18.44
N SER A 177 2.57 13.22 -18.90
CA SER A 177 2.16 12.09 -18.07
C SER A 177 3.18 11.87 -16.93
N GLY A 178 2.65 11.70 -15.72
CA GLY A 178 3.39 11.28 -14.53
C GLY A 178 3.31 9.78 -14.27
N GLU A 179 2.99 8.95 -15.27
CA GLU A 179 2.81 7.50 -15.11
C GLU A 179 3.99 6.84 -14.38
N ASN A 180 5.22 7.09 -14.83
CA ASN A 180 6.41 6.50 -14.22
C ASN A 180 6.69 7.03 -12.80
N LEU A 181 6.31 8.27 -12.49
CA LEU A 181 6.40 8.82 -11.13
C LEU A 181 5.41 8.12 -10.20
N ALA A 182 4.17 7.96 -10.66
CA ALA A 182 3.11 7.28 -9.92
C ALA A 182 3.45 5.80 -9.67
N VAL A 183 3.84 5.06 -10.73
CA VAL A 183 4.27 3.66 -10.63
C VAL A 183 5.51 3.55 -9.74
N GLY A 184 6.52 4.38 -9.99
CA GLY A 184 7.76 4.43 -9.20
C GLY A 184 7.52 4.68 -7.72
N TRP A 185 6.57 5.56 -7.39
CA TRP A 185 6.16 5.79 -6.01
C TRP A 185 5.52 4.54 -5.41
N LEU A 186 4.56 3.94 -6.12
CA LEU A 186 3.81 2.78 -5.61
C LEU A 186 4.66 1.51 -5.47
N GLU A 187 5.69 1.32 -6.31
CA GLU A 187 6.53 0.11 -6.33
C GLU A 187 7.76 0.22 -5.41
N THR A 188 8.30 1.42 -5.21
CA THR A 188 9.53 1.60 -4.41
C THR A 188 9.24 1.29 -2.95
N ARG A 189 10.14 0.56 -2.28
CA ARG A 189 10.10 0.31 -0.84
C ARG A 189 11.38 0.80 -0.19
N THR A 190 11.28 1.49 0.95
CA THR A 190 12.47 1.90 1.71
C THR A 190 13.11 0.70 2.41
N PRO A 191 14.39 0.80 2.82
CA PRO A 191 15.01 -0.21 3.66
C PRO A 191 14.22 -0.49 4.95
N GLY A 192 13.60 0.55 5.53
CA GLY A 192 12.74 0.44 6.70
C GLY A 192 11.48 -0.40 6.44
N GLU A 193 10.80 -0.17 5.32
CA GLU A 193 9.65 -0.98 4.88
C GLU A 193 10.07 -2.45 4.67
N MET A 194 11.20 -2.67 3.98
CA MET A 194 11.71 -4.01 3.68
C MET A 194 12.18 -4.78 4.92
N ALA A 195 12.65 -4.09 5.96
CA ALA A 195 13.03 -4.73 7.23
C ALA A 195 11.80 -5.31 7.97
N VAL A 196 10.61 -4.75 7.77
CA VAL A 196 9.36 -5.22 8.38
C VAL A 196 8.68 -6.31 7.54
N TYR A 197 8.94 -6.36 6.23
CA TYR A 197 8.27 -7.28 5.30
C TYR A 197 8.33 -8.77 5.72
N PRO A 198 9.46 -9.35 6.17
CA PRO A 198 9.48 -10.74 6.63
C PRO A 198 8.54 -11.03 7.81
N MET A 199 8.31 -10.03 8.67
CA MET A 199 7.37 -10.15 9.77
C MET A 199 5.93 -10.19 9.26
N ILE A 200 5.59 -9.39 8.24
CA ILE A 200 4.28 -9.41 7.57
C ILE A 200 4.02 -10.77 6.93
N VAL A 201 5.02 -11.32 6.23
CA VAL A 201 4.94 -12.67 5.65
C VAL A 201 4.72 -13.72 6.75
N ARG A 202 5.40 -13.59 7.89
CA ARG A 202 5.18 -14.50 9.02
C ARG A 202 3.75 -14.41 9.57
N ILE A 203 3.19 -13.21 9.74
CA ILE A 203 1.77 -13.01 10.11
C ILE A 203 0.87 -13.80 9.14
N ALA A 204 1.07 -13.64 7.84
CA ALA A 204 0.26 -14.33 6.84
C ALA A 204 0.39 -15.86 6.95
N HIS A 205 1.61 -16.38 7.09
CA HIS A 205 1.85 -17.83 7.23
C HIS A 205 1.23 -18.41 8.50
N GLU A 206 1.28 -17.70 9.63
CA GLU A 206 0.65 -18.17 10.87
C GLU A 206 -0.88 -18.21 10.73
N ILE A 207 -1.49 -17.22 10.07
CA ILE A 207 -2.94 -17.24 9.78
C ILE A 207 -3.29 -18.40 8.84
N ILE A 208 -2.52 -18.61 7.77
CA ILE A 208 -2.70 -19.73 6.83
C ILE A 208 -2.63 -21.06 7.57
N ALA A 209 -1.61 -21.24 8.41
CA ALA A 209 -1.41 -22.46 9.21
C ALA A 209 -2.57 -22.71 10.18
N GLU A 210 -3.09 -21.67 10.83
CA GLU A 210 -4.27 -21.77 11.69
C GLU A 210 -5.51 -22.17 10.89
N GLY A 211 -5.70 -21.61 9.69
CA GLY A 211 -6.83 -21.94 8.80
C GLY A 211 -6.85 -23.38 8.31
N PHE A 212 -5.69 -24.03 8.20
CA PHE A 212 -5.59 -25.47 7.88
C PHE A 212 -5.59 -26.39 9.11
N SER A 213 -5.69 -25.84 10.32
CA SER A 213 -5.67 -26.64 11.54
C SER A 213 -7.01 -27.32 11.81
N GLU A 214 -6.99 -28.35 12.66
CA GLU A 214 -8.20 -29.01 13.17
C GLU A 214 -9.13 -28.05 13.94
N ALA A 215 -8.63 -26.89 14.40
CA ALA A 215 -9.49 -25.89 15.04
C ALA A 215 -10.49 -25.25 14.05
N VAL A 216 -10.18 -25.29 12.75
CA VAL A 216 -10.96 -24.66 11.67
C VAL A 216 -11.55 -25.71 10.74
N VAL A 217 -10.76 -26.72 10.37
CA VAL A 217 -11.16 -27.75 9.40
C VAL A 217 -11.54 -29.04 10.14
N GLN A 218 -12.81 -29.42 9.99
CA GLN A 218 -13.35 -30.69 10.44
C GLN A 218 -13.84 -31.48 9.22
N PRO A 219 -13.09 -32.51 8.77
CA PRO A 219 -13.45 -33.27 7.57
C PRO A 219 -14.86 -33.88 7.65
N GLY A 220 -15.59 -33.80 6.55
CA GLY A 220 -17.00 -34.21 6.44
C GLY A 220 -18.00 -33.18 6.98
N VAL A 221 -17.53 -32.05 7.50
CA VAL A 221 -18.38 -30.97 8.06
C VAL A 221 -18.03 -29.61 7.46
N THR A 222 -16.78 -29.18 7.57
CA THR A 222 -16.32 -27.87 7.09
C THR A 222 -16.25 -27.86 5.56
N SER A 223 -16.81 -26.82 4.93
CA SER A 223 -16.65 -26.57 3.49
C SER A 223 -15.49 -25.63 3.18
N SER A 224 -15.04 -25.61 1.92
CA SER A 224 -14.04 -24.65 1.46
C SER A 224 -14.49 -23.19 1.67
N GLU A 225 -15.76 -22.87 1.42
CA GLU A 225 -16.34 -21.55 1.66
C GLU A 225 -16.30 -21.15 3.14
N ASP A 226 -16.58 -22.08 4.07
CA ASP A 226 -16.48 -21.80 5.51
C ASP A 226 -15.07 -21.34 5.89
N VAL A 227 -14.03 -21.93 5.28
CA VAL A 227 -12.64 -21.55 5.52
C VAL A 227 -12.31 -20.20 4.89
N GLU A 228 -12.81 -19.87 3.69
CA GLU A 228 -12.66 -18.55 3.07
C GLU A 228 -13.19 -17.43 3.98
N TRP A 229 -14.40 -17.61 4.51
CA TRP A 229 -15.02 -16.64 5.43
C TRP A 229 -14.32 -16.60 6.77
N TRP A 230 -13.89 -17.76 7.29
CA TRP A 230 -13.08 -17.82 8.50
C TRP A 230 -11.79 -16.99 8.35
N TYR A 231 -11.09 -17.07 7.21
CA TYR A 231 -9.90 -16.25 6.97
C TYR A 231 -10.20 -14.76 7.04
N ARG A 232 -11.30 -14.30 6.44
CA ARG A 232 -11.68 -12.88 6.48
C ARG A 232 -11.98 -12.40 7.90
N ASP A 233 -12.72 -13.18 8.67
CA ASP A 233 -13.02 -12.86 10.06
C ASP A 233 -11.75 -12.91 10.92
N ARG A 234 -10.86 -13.86 10.66
CA ARG A 234 -9.59 -14.00 11.38
C ARG A 234 -8.68 -12.81 11.13
N ILE A 235 -8.48 -12.41 9.87
CA ILE A 235 -7.72 -11.21 9.49
C ILE A 235 -8.26 -9.98 10.24
N ARG A 236 -9.58 -9.79 10.21
CA ARG A 236 -10.22 -8.65 10.86
C ARG A 236 -10.09 -8.69 12.38
N SER A 237 -10.17 -9.87 13.00
CA SER A 237 -10.00 -10.05 14.45
C SER A 237 -8.61 -9.63 14.95
N LEU A 238 -7.61 -9.73 14.08
CA LEU A 238 -6.24 -9.30 14.34
C LEU A 238 -6.03 -7.80 14.06
N GLY A 239 -7.07 -7.10 13.62
CA GLY A 239 -7.00 -5.70 13.21
C GLY A 239 -6.28 -5.50 11.87
N LEU A 240 -6.22 -6.52 11.01
CA LEU A 240 -5.63 -6.43 9.67
C LEU A 240 -6.74 -6.24 8.62
N ASP A 241 -6.34 -5.83 7.41
CA ASP A 241 -7.22 -5.77 6.25
C ASP A 241 -6.93 -6.90 5.27
N THR A 242 -7.96 -7.35 4.56
CA THR A 242 -7.84 -8.37 3.52
C THR A 242 -7.42 -7.73 2.19
N TRP A 243 -6.42 -8.28 1.50
CA TRP A 243 -6.00 -7.73 0.19
C TRP A 243 -7.02 -8.01 -0.91
N PHE A 244 -7.50 -9.25 -0.99
CA PHE A 244 -8.58 -9.73 -1.83
C PHE A 244 -9.32 -10.85 -1.09
N HIS A 245 -10.56 -11.17 -1.47
CA HIS A 245 -11.30 -12.26 -0.81
C HIS A 245 -10.52 -13.58 -0.96
N PRO A 246 -10.06 -14.23 0.13
CA PRO A 246 -9.26 -15.44 0.05
C PRO A 246 -10.02 -16.53 -0.71
N SER A 247 -9.31 -17.35 -1.47
CA SER A 247 -9.90 -18.54 -2.10
C SER A 247 -9.35 -19.79 -1.44
N VAL A 248 -10.21 -20.78 -1.24
CA VAL A 248 -9.82 -22.11 -0.77
C VAL A 248 -10.38 -23.13 -1.74
N ASP A 249 -9.52 -23.91 -2.34
CA ASP A 249 -9.92 -24.98 -3.25
C ASP A 249 -9.54 -26.36 -2.72
N VAL A 250 -10.40 -27.31 -3.02
CA VAL A 250 -10.20 -28.74 -2.76
C VAL A 250 -9.71 -29.36 -4.05
N GLN A 251 -8.65 -30.17 -3.96
CA GLN A 251 -8.10 -30.93 -5.07
C GLN A 251 -8.10 -32.42 -4.73
N ARG A 252 -8.70 -33.21 -5.61
CA ARG A 252 -8.78 -34.67 -5.50
C ARG A 252 -8.03 -35.35 -6.63
N ALA A 253 -7.56 -36.56 -6.39
CA ALA A 253 -6.78 -37.31 -7.37
C ALA A 253 -7.58 -37.69 -8.62
N ASP A 254 -8.91 -37.75 -8.52
CA ASP A 254 -9.85 -38.05 -9.60
C ASP A 254 -10.43 -36.81 -10.28
N ASP A 255 -10.07 -35.60 -9.83
CA ASP A 255 -10.50 -34.37 -10.49
C ASP A 255 -9.86 -34.28 -11.89
N PRO A 256 -10.63 -33.92 -12.92
CA PRO A 256 -10.08 -33.67 -14.25
C PRO A 256 -9.02 -32.55 -14.18
N GLU A 257 -8.02 -32.63 -15.04
CA GLU A 257 -6.93 -31.65 -15.12
C GLU A 257 -7.54 -30.25 -15.31
N ARG A 258 -7.34 -29.36 -14.33
CA ARG A 258 -7.87 -28.00 -14.36
C ARG A 258 -7.24 -27.23 -15.53
N ASP A 259 -8.08 -26.65 -16.36
CA ASP A 259 -7.77 -25.82 -17.51
C ASP A 259 -7.33 -24.40 -17.12
N GLY A 260 -6.52 -24.27 -16.05
CA GLY A 260 -5.77 -23.04 -15.70
C GLY A 260 -6.57 -21.74 -15.53
N GLU A 261 -7.90 -21.79 -15.60
CA GLU A 261 -8.79 -20.63 -15.54
C GLU A 261 -9.08 -20.29 -14.07
N PHE A 262 -8.23 -19.43 -13.49
CA PHE A 262 -8.36 -18.96 -12.10
C PHE A 262 -9.57 -18.02 -11.87
N SER A 263 -10.39 -17.74 -12.90
CA SER A 263 -11.48 -16.75 -12.84
C SER A 263 -12.85 -17.32 -12.44
N SER A 264 -13.06 -18.64 -12.54
CA SER A 264 -14.31 -19.26 -12.11
C SER A 264 -14.20 -19.71 -10.64
N ARG A 265 -15.09 -19.19 -9.79
CA ARG A 265 -15.24 -19.71 -8.42
C ARG A 265 -15.84 -21.11 -8.53
N GLU A 266 -15.17 -22.09 -7.95
CA GLU A 266 -15.75 -23.42 -7.77
C GLU A 266 -16.88 -23.35 -6.74
N ASP A 267 -17.88 -24.21 -6.89
CA ASP A 267 -18.91 -24.38 -5.87
C ASP A 267 -18.26 -24.83 -4.55
N ALA A 268 -18.84 -24.40 -3.42
CA ALA A 268 -18.36 -24.79 -2.10
C ALA A 268 -18.31 -26.32 -1.96
N GLN A 269 -17.13 -26.85 -1.63
CA GLN A 269 -16.92 -28.29 -1.47
C GLN A 269 -16.77 -28.64 0.00
N VAL A 270 -17.48 -29.67 0.48
CA VAL A 270 -17.20 -30.25 1.81
C VAL A 270 -15.83 -30.90 1.78
N ILE A 271 -14.97 -30.52 2.72
CA ILE A 271 -13.60 -31.04 2.83
C ILE A 271 -13.65 -32.46 3.37
N LEU A 272 -13.00 -33.40 2.71
CA LEU A 272 -12.97 -34.82 3.08
C LEU A 272 -11.56 -35.30 3.45
N PRO A 273 -11.42 -36.41 4.21
CA PRO A 273 -10.11 -37.01 4.45
C PRO A 273 -9.42 -37.41 3.15
N GLY A 274 -8.17 -36.97 2.96
CA GLY A 274 -7.39 -37.25 1.75
C GLY A 274 -7.43 -36.14 0.70
N ASP A 275 -8.29 -35.13 0.88
CA ASP A 275 -8.32 -33.93 0.04
C ASP A 275 -7.02 -33.12 0.22
N LEU A 276 -6.49 -32.59 -0.89
CA LEU A 276 -5.47 -31.55 -0.86
C LEU A 276 -6.18 -30.19 -0.84
N LEU A 277 -5.80 -29.32 0.11
CA LEU A 277 -6.29 -27.95 0.16
C LEU A 277 -5.25 -27.00 -0.40
N HIS A 278 -5.68 -26.10 -1.28
CA HIS A 278 -4.90 -24.96 -1.73
C HIS A 278 -5.61 -23.68 -1.32
N VAL A 279 -4.82 -22.65 -0.99
CA VAL A 279 -5.34 -21.35 -0.56
C VAL A 279 -4.59 -20.23 -1.28
N ASP A 280 -5.34 -19.30 -1.86
CA ASP A 280 -4.81 -18.01 -2.27
C ASP A 280 -5.23 -16.94 -1.24
N PHE A 281 -4.24 -16.30 -0.63
CA PHE A 281 -4.42 -15.51 0.59
C PHE A 281 -3.55 -14.26 0.58
N GLY A 282 -4.14 -13.13 1.00
CA GLY A 282 -3.42 -11.86 1.09
C GLY A 282 -3.94 -10.95 2.21
N ILE A 283 -3.01 -10.33 2.94
CA ILE A 283 -3.28 -9.31 3.96
C ILE A 283 -2.68 -7.97 3.57
N LYS A 284 -3.22 -6.90 4.14
CA LYS A 284 -2.62 -5.56 4.15
C LYS A 284 -2.23 -5.18 5.57
N TYR A 285 -1.04 -4.60 5.73
CA TYR A 285 -0.53 -4.15 7.03
C TYR A 285 0.46 -2.99 6.84
N LEU A 286 0.24 -1.90 7.60
CA LEU A 286 1.03 -0.65 7.52
C LEU A 286 0.95 0.06 6.16
N ARG A 287 -0.24 -0.05 5.52
CA ARG A 287 -0.74 0.48 4.23
C ARG A 287 -0.74 -0.49 3.05
#